data_AF-A0A353GXU7-F1
#
_entry.id   AF-A0A353GXU7-F1
#
_cell.length_a   1.000
_cell.length_b   1.000
_cell.length_c   1.000
_cell.angle_alpha   90.00
_cell.angle_beta   90.00
_cell.angle_gamma   90.00
#
_symmetry.space_group_name_H-M   'P 1'
#
loop_
_entity.id
_entity.type
_entity.pdbx_description
1 polymer ?
#
loop_
_entity_poly.entity_id
_entity_poly.type
_entity_poly.pdbx_seq_one_letter_code
_entity_poly.pdbx_strand_id
1 'polypeptide(L)'
;MFAVARQQKIKELLIKYKQMDVSTLAATLGVTEVTVRRDLDILEKSGLVIKTHGGALINESLNEESRETNNSDISPEIREIGEVAALLVSDRDAVFIGGGCTCQQVAANIKNKQRVTVMTNDWSVAGELSNSSGIVTVVTGGNILPGTSIMTGDLAFRALAGIHFGKVIIGVAGISFSHGLTTNTV
;
A
#
# COMPACT_ATOMS: atom_id res chain seq x y z
N MET A 1 23.86 15.02 13.75
CA MET A 1 22.62 14.27 13.40
C MET A 1 22.69 12.87 13.99
N PHE A 2 21.65 12.39 14.69
CA PHE A 2 21.60 11.02 15.22
C PHE A 2 21.52 9.97 14.10
N ALA A 3 22.01 8.75 14.35
CA ALA A 3 22.07 7.70 13.34
C ALA A 3 20.69 7.35 12.73
N VAL A 4 19.66 7.19 13.58
CA VAL A 4 18.29 6.88 13.13
C VAL A 4 17.73 7.98 12.24
N ALA A 5 17.86 9.25 12.64
CA ALA A 5 17.40 10.38 11.83
C ALA A 5 18.14 10.47 10.48
N ARG A 6 19.44 10.15 10.47
CA ARG A 6 20.26 10.15 9.27
C ARG A 6 19.87 9.02 8.30
N GLN A 7 19.64 7.83 8.82
CA GLN A 7 19.16 6.67 8.04
C GLN A 7 17.79 6.96 7.39
N GLN A 8 16.87 7.57 8.15
CA GLN A 8 15.60 8.02 7.60
C GLN A 8 15.79 9.03 6.46
N LYS A 9 16.74 9.97 6.61
CA LYS A 9 17.02 10.95 5.57
C LYS A 9 17.65 10.34 4.32
N ILE A 10 18.53 9.35 4.47
CA ILE A 10 19.07 8.56 3.35
C ILE A 10 17.92 7.87 2.61
N LYS A 11 16.97 7.27 3.33
CA LYS A 11 15.79 6.63 2.73
C LYS A 11 14.95 7.64 1.92
N GLU A 12 14.61 8.79 2.50
CA GLU A 12 13.85 9.84 1.79
C GLU A 12 14.54 10.29 0.49
N LEU A 13 15.87 10.47 0.54
CA LEU A 13 16.66 10.87 -0.62
C LEU A 13 16.68 9.78 -1.70
N LEU A 14 16.88 8.51 -1.33
CA LEU A 14 16.85 7.40 -2.28
C LEU A 14 15.46 7.13 -2.85
N ILE A 15 14.38 7.37 -2.09
CA ILE A 15 13.01 7.33 -2.62
C ILE A 15 12.81 8.43 -3.68
N LYS A 16 13.29 9.65 -3.40
CA LYS A 16 13.12 10.79 -4.28
C LYS A 16 13.94 10.70 -5.57
N TYR A 17 15.20 10.27 -5.46
CA TYR A 17 16.17 10.29 -6.56
C TYR A 17 16.44 8.91 -7.18
N LYS A 18 15.82 7.84 -6.64
CA LYS A 18 15.96 6.41 -7.01
C LYS A 18 17.35 5.81 -6.77
N GLN A 19 18.40 6.55 -7.10
CA GLN A 19 19.80 6.16 -6.92
C GLN A 19 20.63 7.38 -6.54
N MET A 20 21.57 7.21 -5.61
CA MET A 20 22.54 8.24 -5.25
C MET A 20 23.89 7.60 -4.92
N ASP A 21 24.96 8.31 -5.25
CA ASP A 21 26.33 7.94 -4.89
C ASP A 21 26.65 8.32 -3.44
N VAL A 22 27.63 7.61 -2.85
CA VAL A 22 28.03 7.78 -1.45
C VAL A 22 28.57 9.20 -1.19
N SER A 23 29.31 9.77 -2.14
CA SER A 23 29.87 11.12 -2.04
C SER A 23 28.77 12.19 -1.99
N THR A 24 27.75 12.10 -2.83
CA THR A 24 26.60 13.03 -2.82
C THR A 24 25.80 12.88 -1.53
N LEU A 25 25.55 11.66 -1.04
CA LEU A 25 24.88 11.43 0.25
C LEU A 25 25.68 12.04 1.41
N ALA A 26 27.01 11.86 1.40
CA ALA A 26 27.90 12.41 2.43
C ALA A 26 27.87 13.94 2.45
N ALA A 27 27.97 14.58 1.28
CA ALA A 27 27.89 16.03 1.13
C ALA A 27 26.52 16.57 1.57
N THR A 28 25.43 15.91 1.14
CA THR A 28 24.04 16.32 1.46
C THR A 28 23.74 16.24 2.95
N LEU A 29 24.29 15.24 3.65
CA LEU A 29 24.03 14.98 5.06
C LEU A 29 25.08 15.60 6.00
N GLY A 30 26.14 16.20 5.44
CA GLY A 30 27.24 16.78 6.21
C GLY A 30 28.00 15.74 7.04
N VAL A 31 28.19 14.52 6.52
CA VAL A 31 28.91 13.43 7.20
C VAL A 31 29.99 12.83 6.30
N THR A 32 30.86 11.98 6.86
CA THR A 32 31.89 11.30 6.07
C THR A 32 31.31 10.16 5.23
N GLU A 33 31.95 9.84 4.10
CA GLU A 33 31.58 8.67 3.29
C GLU A 33 31.61 7.36 4.09
N VAL A 34 32.53 7.22 5.04
CA VAL A 34 32.61 6.04 5.92
C VAL A 34 31.34 5.91 6.78
N THR A 35 30.79 7.04 7.24
CA THR A 35 29.53 7.06 7.99
C THR A 35 28.36 6.64 7.11
N VAL A 36 28.28 7.19 5.88
CA VAL A 36 27.25 6.82 4.90
C VAL A 36 27.33 5.34 4.54
N ARG A 37 28.53 4.81 4.26
CA ARG A 37 28.72 3.38 3.97
C ARG A 37 28.19 2.51 5.11
N ARG A 38 28.48 2.86 6.36
CA ARG A 38 27.98 2.13 7.54
C ARG A 38 26.46 2.19 7.67
N ASP A 39 25.84 3.32 7.39
CA ASP A 39 24.37 3.43 7.40
C ASP A 39 23.73 2.66 6.25
N LEU A 40 24.35 2.69 5.06
CA LEU A 40 23.91 1.89 3.92
C LEU A 40 24.04 0.39 4.18
N ASP A 41 25.08 -0.06 4.90
CA ASP A 41 25.20 -1.46 5.32
C ASP A 41 24.06 -1.89 6.26
N ILE A 42 23.62 -0.99 7.14
CA ILE A 42 22.49 -1.24 8.04
C ILE A 42 21.18 -1.29 7.24
N LEU A 43 20.98 -0.34 6.32
CA LEU A 43 19.78 -0.27 5.48
C LEU A 43 19.70 -1.43 4.48
N GLU A 44 20.82 -1.87 3.93
CA GLU A 44 20.90 -3.05 3.05
C GLU A 44 20.58 -4.34 3.82
N LYS A 45 21.07 -4.50 5.05
CA LYS A 45 20.68 -5.63 5.93
C LYS A 45 19.19 -5.66 6.25
N SER A 46 18.53 -4.51 6.24
CA SER A 46 17.07 -4.42 6.39
C SER A 46 16.31 -4.64 5.08
N GLY A 47 17.01 -4.87 3.96
CA GLY A 47 16.42 -5.11 2.64
C GLY A 47 15.95 -3.86 1.90
N LEU A 48 15.97 -2.67 2.54
CA LEU A 48 15.40 -1.43 1.99
C LEU A 48 16.20 -0.82 0.84
N VAL A 49 17.50 -1.11 0.75
CA VAL A 49 18.43 -0.48 -0.18
C VAL A 49 19.33 -1.56 -0.78
N ILE A 50 19.67 -1.41 -2.06
CA ILE A 50 20.67 -2.24 -2.75
C ILE A 50 21.92 -1.39 -2.96
N LYS A 51 23.07 -1.85 -2.47
CA LYS A 51 24.34 -1.16 -2.75
C LYS A 51 24.80 -1.41 -4.18
N THR A 52 25.41 -0.39 -4.75
CA THR A 52 26.12 -0.46 -6.03
C THR A 52 27.58 -0.10 -5.83
N HIS A 53 28.38 -0.21 -6.89
CA HIS A 53 29.83 -0.06 -6.82
C HIS A 53 30.33 1.34 -6.38
N GLY A 54 29.44 2.33 -6.18
CA GLY A 54 29.76 3.65 -5.65
C GLY A 54 28.62 4.36 -4.93
N GLY A 55 27.52 3.65 -4.64
CA GLY A 55 26.28 4.28 -4.21
C GLY A 55 25.26 3.28 -3.70
N ALA A 56 24.02 3.72 -3.70
CA ALA A 56 22.87 2.95 -3.27
C ALA A 56 21.67 3.30 -4.15
N LEU A 57 20.81 2.31 -4.38
CA LEU A 57 19.48 2.51 -4.96
C LEU A 57 18.41 1.94 -4.04
N ILE A 58 17.22 2.50 -4.09
CA ILE A 58 16.10 1.99 -3.31
C ILE A 58 15.71 0.59 -3.80
N ASN A 59 15.50 -0.36 -2.89
CA ASN A 59 15.01 -1.67 -3.29
C ASN A 59 13.51 -1.56 -3.65
N GLU A 60 13.21 -1.44 -4.95
CA GLU A 60 11.85 -1.25 -5.44
C GLU A 60 10.94 -2.46 -5.23
N SER A 61 11.51 -3.67 -5.07
CA SER A 61 10.73 -4.88 -4.77
C SER A 61 9.99 -4.78 -3.43
N LEU A 62 10.60 -4.13 -2.42
CA LEU A 62 9.88 -3.78 -1.19
C LEU A 62 9.04 -2.52 -1.35
N ASN A 63 9.31 -1.64 -2.31
CA ASN A 63 8.65 -0.34 -2.42
C ASN A 63 7.30 -0.40 -3.16
N GLU A 64 7.05 -1.46 -3.95
CA GLU A 64 5.72 -1.77 -4.47
C GLU A 64 4.87 -2.52 -3.43
N GLU A 65 5.48 -3.38 -2.62
CA GLU A 65 4.78 -4.22 -1.64
C GLU A 65 4.60 -3.55 -0.27
N SER A 66 5.52 -2.69 0.19
CA SER A 66 5.58 -2.14 1.56
C SER A 66 5.04 -0.72 1.72
N ARG A 67 4.15 -0.27 0.83
CA ARG A 67 3.45 1.00 1.03
C ARG A 67 2.28 0.79 2.00
N GLU A 68 2.59 0.72 3.30
CA GLU A 68 1.74 1.38 4.28
C GLU A 68 1.73 2.87 3.90
N THR A 69 0.80 3.21 3.02
CA THR A 69 0.77 4.49 2.33
C THR A 69 0.23 5.49 3.34
N ASN A 70 1.10 6.32 3.92
CA ASN A 70 0.63 7.55 4.53
C ASN A 70 -0.18 8.30 3.47
N ASN A 71 -1.34 8.84 3.84
CA ASN A 71 -2.26 9.53 2.91
C ASN A 71 -1.58 10.64 2.06
N SER A 72 -0.40 11.13 2.47
CA SER A 72 0.43 12.10 1.75
C SER A 72 1.08 11.57 0.46
N ASP A 73 1.24 10.25 0.31
CA ASP A 73 1.99 9.64 -0.78
C ASP A 73 1.09 9.03 -1.86
N ILE A 74 -0.23 9.18 -1.71
CA ILE A 74 -1.22 8.74 -2.70
C ILE A 74 -1.27 9.75 -3.83
N SER A 75 -1.10 9.27 -5.06
CA SER A 75 -1.10 10.15 -6.24
C SER A 75 -2.49 10.78 -6.45
N PRO A 76 -2.57 11.98 -7.06
CA PRO A 76 -3.83 12.62 -7.38
C PRO A 76 -4.77 11.72 -8.20
N GLU A 77 -4.23 10.94 -9.12
CA GLU A 77 -4.98 10.03 -9.99
C GLU A 77 -5.67 8.91 -9.20
N ILE A 78 -4.98 8.33 -8.20
CA ILE A 78 -5.57 7.30 -7.34
C ILE A 78 -6.70 7.89 -6.50
N ARG A 79 -6.56 9.13 -6.04
CA ARG A 79 -7.63 9.83 -5.30
C ARG A 79 -8.86 10.05 -6.18
N GLU A 80 -8.66 10.58 -7.38
CA GLU A 80 -9.74 10.80 -8.35
C GLU A 80 -10.46 9.50 -8.71
N ILE A 81 -9.71 8.41 -8.95
CA ILE A 81 -10.30 7.09 -9.20
C ILE A 81 -11.13 6.64 -8.00
N GLY A 82 -10.61 6.79 -6.77
CA GLY A 82 -11.32 6.43 -5.55
C GLY A 82 -12.62 7.22 -5.35
N GLU A 83 -12.59 8.52 -5.60
CA GLU A 83 -13.77 9.40 -5.54
C GLU A 83 -14.84 8.97 -6.55
N VAL A 84 -14.45 8.73 -7.82
CA VAL A 84 -15.39 8.33 -8.87
C VAL A 84 -15.96 6.93 -8.60
N ALA A 85 -15.13 5.97 -8.20
CA ALA A 85 -15.58 4.62 -7.88
C ALA A 85 -16.51 4.59 -6.66
N ALA A 86 -16.32 5.49 -5.68
CA ALA A 86 -17.23 5.63 -4.53
C ALA A 86 -18.66 6.04 -4.93
N LEU A 87 -18.84 6.74 -6.06
CA LEU A 87 -20.18 7.08 -6.58
C LEU A 87 -21.00 5.85 -6.99
N LEU A 88 -20.33 4.73 -7.28
CA LEU A 88 -20.99 3.46 -7.61
C LEU A 88 -21.62 2.79 -6.38
N VAL A 89 -21.20 3.19 -5.16
CA VAL A 89 -21.75 2.68 -3.90
C VAL A 89 -22.97 3.51 -3.48
N SER A 90 -24.09 2.85 -3.32
CA SER A 90 -25.37 3.40 -2.91
C SER A 90 -25.70 2.97 -1.48
N ASP A 91 -26.57 3.73 -0.83
CA ASP A 91 -27.12 3.31 0.47
C ASP A 91 -27.78 1.93 0.34
N ARG A 92 -27.66 1.11 1.40
CA ARG A 92 -28.18 -0.26 1.46
C ARG A 92 -27.46 -1.29 0.57
N ASP A 93 -26.35 -0.94 -0.05
CA ASP A 93 -25.54 -1.90 -0.81
C ASP A 93 -24.82 -2.91 0.09
N ALA A 94 -24.62 -4.12 -0.45
CA ALA A 94 -23.61 -5.06 0.01
C ALA A 94 -22.49 -5.11 -1.03
N VAL A 95 -21.30 -4.63 -0.67
CA VAL A 95 -20.16 -4.45 -1.57
C VAL A 95 -18.92 -5.15 -1.03
N PHE A 96 -18.20 -5.83 -1.91
CA PHE A 96 -16.82 -6.23 -1.63
C PHE A 96 -15.86 -5.12 -2.08
N ILE A 97 -14.99 -4.68 -1.19
CA ILE A 97 -13.90 -3.74 -1.49
C ILE A 97 -12.58 -4.49 -1.24
N GLY A 98 -11.81 -4.71 -2.31
CA GLY A 98 -10.52 -5.37 -2.25
C GLY A 98 -9.45 -4.52 -1.57
N GLY A 99 -8.20 -4.97 -1.67
CA GLY A 99 -7.07 -4.28 -1.05
C GLY A 99 -6.40 -3.22 -1.92
N GLY A 100 -5.46 -2.51 -1.30
CA GLY A 100 -4.59 -1.52 -1.95
C GLY A 100 -5.11 -0.08 -1.91
N CYS A 101 -4.22 0.86 -2.25
CA CYS A 101 -4.43 2.30 -2.09
C CYS A 101 -5.67 2.84 -2.81
N THR A 102 -5.99 2.36 -4.02
CA THR A 102 -7.21 2.78 -4.74
C THR A 102 -8.48 2.35 -4.01
N CYS A 103 -8.54 1.11 -3.53
CA CYS A 103 -9.68 0.61 -2.76
C CYS A 103 -9.82 1.33 -1.41
N GLN A 104 -8.70 1.67 -0.78
CA GLN A 104 -8.68 2.51 0.42
C GLN A 104 -9.27 3.91 0.15
N GLN A 105 -8.98 4.51 -1.01
CA GLN A 105 -9.60 5.79 -1.39
C GLN A 105 -11.10 5.68 -1.66
N VAL A 106 -11.59 4.54 -2.17
CA VAL A 106 -13.03 4.29 -2.25
C VAL A 106 -13.64 4.28 -0.85
N ALA A 107 -13.05 3.53 0.08
CA ALA A 107 -13.50 3.47 1.47
C ALA A 107 -13.52 4.86 2.13
N ALA A 108 -12.49 5.68 1.88
CA ALA A 108 -12.40 7.05 2.39
C ALA A 108 -13.57 7.94 1.93
N ASN A 109 -14.13 7.68 0.75
CA ASN A 109 -15.16 8.49 0.12
C ASN A 109 -16.60 7.98 0.30
N ILE A 110 -16.80 6.82 0.93
CA ILE A 110 -18.15 6.28 1.19
C ILE A 110 -18.61 6.43 2.64
N LYS A 111 -17.80 7.03 3.54
CA LYS A 111 -18.08 7.10 4.98
C LYS A 111 -19.42 7.75 5.37
N ASN A 112 -20.00 8.56 4.50
CA ASN A 112 -21.30 9.21 4.69
C ASN A 112 -22.51 8.34 4.28
N LYS A 113 -22.28 7.21 3.60
CA LYS A 113 -23.34 6.30 3.15
C LYS A 113 -24.03 5.62 4.32
N GLN A 114 -25.28 5.22 4.10
CA GLN A 114 -26.13 4.65 5.13
C GLN A 114 -26.53 3.21 4.81
N ARG A 115 -26.48 2.38 5.85
CA ARG A 115 -26.85 0.96 5.81
C ARG A 115 -26.07 0.15 4.78
N VAL A 116 -24.81 0.51 4.52
CA VAL A 116 -23.95 -0.24 3.59
C VAL A 116 -23.23 -1.34 4.35
N THR A 117 -23.17 -2.54 3.78
CA THR A 117 -22.30 -3.61 4.26
C THR A 117 -21.09 -3.70 3.35
N VAL A 118 -19.90 -3.46 3.91
CA VAL A 118 -18.63 -3.61 3.21
C VAL A 118 -17.93 -4.85 3.71
N MET A 119 -17.60 -5.78 2.82
CA MET A 119 -16.64 -6.84 3.13
C MET A 119 -15.30 -6.53 2.46
N THR A 120 -14.21 -6.71 3.20
CA THR A 120 -12.86 -6.49 2.67
C THR A 120 -11.88 -7.53 3.21
N ASN A 121 -10.83 -7.80 2.44
CA ASN A 121 -9.69 -8.57 2.89
C ASN A 121 -8.49 -7.67 3.25
N ASP A 122 -8.69 -6.36 3.41
CA ASP A 122 -7.61 -5.42 3.67
C ASP A 122 -7.88 -4.63 4.96
N TRP A 123 -6.94 -4.69 5.90
CA TRP A 123 -7.12 -4.04 7.21
C TRP A 123 -7.00 -2.50 7.13
N SER A 124 -6.35 -1.96 6.10
CA SER A 124 -6.30 -0.51 5.86
C SER A 124 -7.67 0.03 5.41
N VAL A 125 -8.35 -0.70 4.52
CA VAL A 125 -9.73 -0.42 4.08
C VAL A 125 -10.68 -0.52 5.27
N ALA A 126 -10.52 -1.58 6.09
CA ALA A 126 -11.33 -1.74 7.28
C ALA A 126 -11.11 -0.61 8.30
N GLY A 127 -9.85 -0.21 8.50
CA GLY A 127 -9.47 0.90 9.37
C GLY A 127 -10.10 2.23 8.94
N GLU A 128 -10.12 2.51 7.64
CA GLU A 128 -10.77 3.71 7.07
C GLU A 128 -12.26 3.78 7.41
N LEU A 129 -12.95 2.63 7.43
CA LEU A 129 -14.39 2.54 7.69
C LEU A 129 -14.76 2.34 9.17
N SER A 130 -13.77 2.05 10.03
CA SER A 130 -13.98 1.61 11.42
C SER A 130 -14.87 2.51 12.28
N ASN A 131 -14.90 3.82 12.00
CA ASN A 131 -15.69 4.80 12.74
C ASN A 131 -16.95 5.27 11.99
N SER A 132 -17.31 4.62 10.89
CA SER A 132 -18.45 5.01 10.05
C SER A 132 -19.73 4.34 10.52
N SER A 133 -20.59 5.07 11.25
CA SER A 133 -21.81 4.51 11.86
C SER A 133 -22.84 3.98 10.86
N GLY A 134 -22.80 4.43 9.60
CA GLY A 134 -23.67 3.99 8.53
C GLY A 134 -23.19 2.73 7.80
N ILE A 135 -22.01 2.20 8.17
CA ILE A 135 -21.34 1.11 7.46
C ILE A 135 -21.08 -0.05 8.41
N VAL A 136 -21.50 -1.24 8.02
CA VAL A 136 -21.08 -2.49 8.65
C VAL A 136 -19.87 -3.02 7.91
N THR A 137 -18.71 -3.03 8.55
CA THR A 137 -17.47 -3.53 7.96
C THR A 137 -17.18 -4.96 8.42
N VAL A 138 -17.07 -5.88 7.47
CA VAL A 138 -16.70 -7.28 7.68
C VAL A 138 -15.30 -7.50 7.11
N VAL A 139 -14.41 -8.07 7.91
CA VAL A 139 -13.04 -8.39 7.49
C VAL A 139 -12.93 -9.89 7.31
N THR A 140 -12.39 -10.35 6.17
CA THR A 140 -12.24 -11.78 5.88
C THR A 140 -11.36 -12.51 6.89
N GLY A 141 -10.46 -11.79 7.55
CA GLY A 141 -9.33 -12.36 8.29
C GLY A 141 -8.37 -13.09 7.34
N GLY A 142 -7.51 -13.92 7.91
CA GLY A 142 -6.53 -14.72 7.17
C GLY A 142 -5.09 -14.37 7.51
N ASN A 143 -4.18 -14.81 6.64
CA ASN A 143 -2.75 -14.53 6.76
C ASN A 143 -2.46 -13.17 6.13
N ILE A 144 -1.71 -12.32 6.82
CA ILE A 144 -1.25 -11.06 6.22
C ILE A 144 -0.22 -11.40 5.14
N LEU A 145 -0.46 -10.93 3.91
CA LEU A 145 0.52 -10.98 2.84
C LEU A 145 1.66 -10.00 3.19
N PRO A 146 2.90 -10.49 3.41
CA PRO A 146 4.00 -9.66 3.89
C PRO A 146 4.21 -8.39 3.05
N GLY A 147 4.53 -7.29 3.73
CA GLY A 147 4.66 -5.96 3.11
C GLY A 147 3.31 -5.24 2.93
N THR A 148 2.21 -5.96 2.74
CA THR A 148 0.91 -5.35 2.41
C THR A 148 -0.05 -5.31 3.60
N SER A 149 -1.18 -4.62 3.41
CA SER A 149 -2.32 -4.68 4.33
C SER A 149 -3.35 -5.76 3.99
N ILE A 150 -3.04 -6.60 2.99
CA ILE A 150 -3.96 -7.57 2.41
C ILE A 150 -3.87 -8.90 3.18
N MET A 151 -5.01 -9.51 3.43
CA MET A 151 -5.14 -10.83 4.02
C MET A 151 -5.53 -11.87 2.97
N THR A 152 -4.89 -13.04 3.05
CA THR A 152 -5.00 -14.14 2.09
C THR A 152 -5.10 -15.49 2.81
N GLY A 153 -5.15 -16.57 2.02
CA GLY A 153 -5.17 -17.95 2.50
C GLY A 153 -6.57 -18.51 2.76
N ASP A 154 -6.61 -19.75 3.23
CA ASP A 154 -7.82 -20.56 3.37
C ASP A 154 -8.92 -19.89 4.21
N LEU A 155 -8.55 -19.22 5.30
CA LEU A 155 -9.52 -18.54 6.16
C LEU A 155 -10.21 -17.40 5.41
N ALA A 156 -9.44 -16.58 4.67
CA ALA A 156 -9.98 -15.50 3.86
C ALA A 156 -10.90 -16.05 2.75
N PHE A 157 -10.49 -17.12 2.09
CA PHE A 157 -11.27 -17.77 1.04
C PHE A 157 -12.60 -18.33 1.57
N ARG A 158 -12.57 -19.03 2.71
CA ARG A 158 -13.77 -19.57 3.36
C ARG A 158 -14.69 -18.46 3.85
N ALA A 159 -14.15 -17.34 4.33
CA ALA A 159 -14.96 -16.20 4.71
C ALA A 159 -15.74 -15.62 3.52
N LEU A 160 -15.19 -15.67 2.30
CA LEU A 160 -15.87 -15.25 1.08
C LEU A 160 -16.84 -16.30 0.52
N ALA A 161 -16.62 -17.58 0.86
CA ALA A 161 -17.40 -18.69 0.32
C ALA A 161 -18.90 -18.57 0.71
N GLY A 162 -19.77 -18.60 -0.30
CA GLY A 162 -21.22 -18.51 -0.09
C GLY A 162 -21.75 -17.10 0.18
N ILE A 163 -20.90 -16.07 0.07
CA ILE A 163 -21.32 -14.67 0.15
C ILE A 163 -21.58 -14.14 -1.25
N HIS A 164 -22.71 -13.44 -1.42
CA HIS A 164 -23.08 -12.78 -2.66
C HIS A 164 -23.08 -11.26 -2.45
N PHE A 165 -22.23 -10.56 -3.21
CA PHE A 165 -22.19 -9.11 -3.22
C PHE A 165 -22.94 -8.58 -4.43
N GLY A 166 -23.65 -7.46 -4.27
CA GLY A 166 -24.25 -6.76 -5.40
C GLY A 166 -23.19 -6.05 -6.25
N LYS A 167 -22.07 -5.66 -5.63
CA LYS A 167 -20.97 -4.93 -6.27
C LYS A 167 -19.62 -5.42 -5.75
N VAL A 168 -18.62 -5.38 -6.61
CA VAL A 168 -17.23 -5.75 -6.31
C VAL A 168 -16.33 -4.65 -6.84
N ILE A 169 -15.52 -4.07 -5.97
CA ILE A 169 -14.51 -3.05 -6.30
C ILE A 169 -13.15 -3.65 -5.97
N ILE A 170 -12.33 -3.88 -6.99
CA ILE A 170 -11.01 -4.50 -6.85
C ILE A 170 -10.00 -3.80 -7.75
N GLY A 171 -8.76 -3.70 -7.27
CA GLY A 171 -7.62 -3.33 -8.11
C GLY A 171 -7.18 -4.50 -8.98
N VAL A 172 -6.72 -4.20 -10.19
CA VAL A 172 -6.17 -5.18 -11.13
C VAL A 172 -4.88 -4.63 -11.71
N ALA A 173 -3.90 -5.50 -11.99
CA ALA A 173 -2.66 -5.12 -12.67
C ALA A 173 -2.88 -4.97 -14.19
N GLY A 174 -3.87 -5.68 -14.74
CA GLY A 174 -4.21 -5.61 -16.15
C GLY A 174 -5.61 -6.13 -16.47
N ILE A 175 -6.11 -5.71 -17.63
CA ILE A 175 -7.36 -6.17 -18.21
C ILE A 175 -7.09 -6.62 -19.64
N SER A 176 -7.54 -7.82 -19.98
CA SER A 176 -7.43 -8.40 -21.30
C SER A 176 -8.79 -8.94 -21.75
N PHE A 177 -9.17 -8.68 -23.00
CA PHE A 177 -10.40 -9.26 -23.56
C PHE A 177 -10.34 -10.79 -23.67
N SER A 178 -9.14 -11.35 -23.84
CA SER A 178 -8.95 -12.80 -23.96
C SER A 178 -8.68 -13.49 -22.62
N HIS A 179 -8.05 -12.81 -21.67
CA HIS A 179 -7.60 -13.42 -20.40
C HIS A 179 -8.32 -12.88 -19.15
N GLY A 180 -9.21 -11.90 -19.31
CA GLY A 180 -9.93 -11.29 -18.19
C GLY A 180 -9.05 -10.36 -17.34
N LEU A 181 -9.26 -10.41 -16.03
CA LEU A 181 -8.55 -9.59 -15.05
C LEU A 181 -7.27 -10.29 -14.60
N THR A 182 -6.16 -9.56 -14.54
CA THR A 182 -4.87 -10.10 -14.09
C THR A 182 -4.31 -9.34 -12.90
N THR A 183 -3.50 -10.02 -12.10
CA THR A 183 -2.74 -9.44 -10.99
C THR A 183 -1.27 -9.85 -11.11
N ASN A 184 -0.37 -9.06 -10.54
CA ASN A 184 1.07 -9.31 -10.50
C ASN A 184 1.50 -10.23 -9.34
N THR A 185 0.58 -10.59 -8.46
CA THR A 185 0.81 -11.43 -7.26
C THR A 185 0.19 -12.81 -7.46
N VAL A 186 0.98 -13.87 -7.22
CA VAL A 186 0.50 -15.27 -7.13
C VAL A 186 0.44 -15.68 -5.67
#